data_AF-A0A939UCJ5-F1
#
_entry.id   AF-A0A939UCJ5-F1
#
_cell.length_a   1.000
_cell.length_b   1.000
_cell.length_c   1.000
_cell.angle_alpha   90.00
_cell.angle_beta   90.00
_cell.angle_gamma   90.00
#
_symmetry.space_group_name_H-M   'P 1'
#
loop_
_entity.id
_entity.type
_entity.pdbx_description
1 polymer ?
#
loop_
_entity_poly.entity_id
_entity_poly.type
_entity_poly.pdbx_seq_one_letter_code
_entity_poly.pdbx_strand_id
1 'polypeptide(L)' 'MIPMPQAPQKQFTLSYNFNSTEVAALARFLRDNEENLPPGLELFCKALEDSVYKSLSLDEVKKFYS' A
#
# COMPACT_ATOMS: atom_id res chain seq x y z
N MET A 1 12.68 39.07 1.14
CA MET A 1 12.79 37.59 1.06
C MET A 1 12.23 37.19 -0.30
N ILE A 2 13.03 36.60 -1.18
CA ILE A 2 12.55 36.17 -2.51
C ILE A 2 12.11 34.71 -2.38
N PRO A 3 10.87 34.33 -2.74
CA PRO A 3 10.47 32.93 -2.70
C PRO A 3 11.18 32.16 -3.82
N MET A 4 11.83 31.05 -3.47
CA MET A 4 12.43 30.13 -4.45
C MET A 4 11.34 29.51 -5.34
N PRO A 5 11.57 29.41 -6.66
CA PRO A 5 10.68 28.64 -7.53
C PRO A 5 10.79 27.16 -7.17
N GLN A 6 9.68 26.56 -6.77
CA GLN A 6 9.59 25.12 -6.51
C GLN A 6 9.79 24.38 -7.83
N ALA A 7 10.80 23.50 -7.89
CA ALA A 7 11.00 22.63 -9.04
C ALA A 7 9.74 21.77 -9.27
N PRO A 8 9.32 21.53 -10.53
CA PRO A 8 8.16 20.69 -10.79
C PRO A 8 8.42 19.31 -10.21
N GLN A 9 7.63 18.94 -9.19
CA GLN A 9 7.65 17.59 -8.65
C GLN A 9 7.23 16.66 -9.79
N LYS A 10 8.17 15.85 -10.29
CA LYS A 10 7.85 14.80 -11.27
C LYS A 10 6.86 13.85 -10.59
N GLN A 11 5.59 13.99 -10.97
CA GLN A 11 4.54 13.12 -10.50
C GLN A 11 4.78 11.73 -11.11
N PHE A 12 5.30 10.82 -10.29
CA PHE A 12 5.41 9.42 -10.66
C PHE A 12 4.02 8.81 -10.60
N THR A 13 3.42 8.58 -11.75
CA THR A 13 2.20 7.78 -11.89
C THR A 13 2.59 6.36 -12.27
N LEU A 14 2.39 5.43 -11.34
CA LEU A 14 2.50 4.00 -11.60
C LEU A 14 1.12 3.47 -12.00
N SER A 15 0.93 3.21 -13.29
CA SER A 15 -0.26 2.50 -13.79
C SER A 15 -0.01 0.99 -13.75
N TYR A 16 -0.10 0.41 -12.55
CA TYR A 16 -0.01 -1.03 -12.33
C TYR A 16 -1.27 -1.51 -11.61
N ASN A 17 -1.99 -2.43 -12.22
CA ASN A 17 -3.09 -3.12 -11.56
C ASN A 17 -2.56 -4.42 -10.99
N PHE A 18 -2.40 -4.48 -9.68
CA PHE A 18 -2.05 -5.70 -8.98
C PHE A 18 -3.18 -6.73 -9.14
N ASN A 19 -2.81 -7.98 -9.41
CA ASN A 19 -3.76 -9.09 -9.34
C ASN A 19 -3.94 -9.54 -7.88
N SER A 20 -5.00 -10.30 -7.59
CA SER A 20 -5.34 -10.72 -6.22
C SER A 20 -4.22 -11.50 -5.52
N THR A 21 -3.41 -12.27 -6.26
CA THR A 21 -2.27 -13.03 -5.71
C THR A 21 -1.15 -12.10 -5.27
N GLU A 22 -0.81 -11.10 -6.08
CA GLU A 22 0.20 -10.10 -5.73
C GLU A 22 -0.23 -9.26 -4.53
N VAL A 23 -1.50 -8.86 -4.50
CA VAL A 23 -2.10 -8.12 -3.39
C VAL A 23 -1.99 -8.93 -2.10
N ALA A 24 -2.34 -10.21 -2.12
CA ALA A 24 -2.24 -11.09 -0.94
C ALA A 24 -0.79 -11.30 -0.49
N ALA A 25 0.15 -11.48 -1.43
CA ALA A 25 1.57 -11.64 -1.12
C ALA A 25 2.16 -10.38 -0.48
N LEU A 26 1.84 -9.20 -1.03
CA LEU A 26 2.28 -7.92 -0.48
C LEU A 26 1.67 -7.66 0.89
N ALA A 27 0.37 -7.91 1.07
CA ALA A 27 -0.28 -7.73 2.36
C ALA A 27 0.33 -8.64 3.44
N ARG A 28 0.66 -9.89 3.10
CA ARG A 28 1.36 -10.80 4.00
C ARG A 28 2.77 -10.32 4.34
N PHE A 29 3.54 -9.90 3.34
CA PHE A 29 4.86 -9.34 3.55
C PHE A 29 4.83 -8.13 4.48
N LEU A 30 3.91 -7.19 4.25
CA LEU A 30 3.79 -5.99 5.09
C LEU A 30 3.45 -6.33 6.54
N ARG A 31 2.57 -7.31 6.76
CA ARG A 31 2.20 -7.75 8.11
C ARG A 31 3.34 -8.47 8.83
N ASP A 32 4.06 -9.34 8.13
CA ASP A 32 5.23 -10.04 8.69
C ASP A 32 6.39 -9.06 9.02
N ASN A 33 6.39 -7.88 8.41
CA ASN A 33 7.41 -6.84 8.60
C ASN A 33 6.88 -5.56 9.25
N GLU A 34 5.69 -5.60 9.87
CA GLU A 34 5.00 -4.43 10.45
C GLU A 34 5.91 -3.61 11.36
N GLU A 35 6.63 -4.27 12.26
CA GLU A 35 7.52 -3.65 13.24
C GLU A 35 8.80 -3.06 12.63
N ASN A 36 9.12 -3.42 11.38
CA ASN A 36 10.32 -3.01 10.65
C ASN A 36 10.01 -2.12 9.44
N LEU A 37 8.77 -1.63 9.32
CA LEU A 37 8.38 -0.80 8.18
C LEU A 37 9.10 0.55 8.23
N PRO A 38 9.70 0.99 7.11
CA PRO A 38 10.29 2.31 7.02
C PRO A 38 9.25 3.41 7.28
N PRO A 39 9.60 4.45 8.07
CA PRO A 39 8.72 5.60 8.24
C PRO A 39 8.45 6.29 6.89
N GLY A 40 7.19 6.65 6.63
CA GLY A 40 6.73 7.20 5.36
C GLY A 40 5.97 6.22 4.46
N LEU A 41 5.90 4.93 4.85
CA LEU A 41 5.13 3.91 4.12
C LEU A 41 3.73 3.66 4.72
N GLU A 42 3.31 4.37 5.76
CA GLU A 42 2.02 4.14 6.42
C GLU A 42 0.83 4.29 5.45
N LEU A 43 0.88 5.32 4.60
CA LEU A 43 -0.18 5.58 3.60
C LEU A 43 -0.21 4.49 2.52
N PHE A 44 0.95 3.96 2.13
CA PHE A 44 1.04 2.87 1.17
C PHE A 44 0.46 1.59 1.76
N CYS A 45 0.83 1.25 3.00
CA CYS A 45 0.30 0.08 3.70
C CYS A 45 -1.22 0.15 3.83
N LYS A 46 -1.74 1.32 4.22
CA LYS A 46 -3.18 1.56 4.32
C LYS A 46 -3.90 1.44 2.97
N ALA A 47 -3.34 2.01 1.90
CA ALA A 47 -3.91 1.90 0.56
C ALA A 47 -3.91 0.45 0.05
N LEU A 48 -2.87 -0.32 0.41
CA LEU A 48 -2.80 -1.73 0.09
C LEU A 48 -3.86 -2.52 0.85
N GLU A 49 -3.98 -2.32 2.17
CA GLU A 49 -5.06 -2.91 2.98
C GLU A 49 -6.43 -2.60 2.39
N ASP A 50 -6.74 -1.34 2.09
CA ASP A 50 -8.02 -0.95 1.48
C ASP A 50 -8.26 -1.67 0.14
N SER A 51 -7.21 -1.90 -0.66
CA SER A 51 -7.31 -2.67 -1.91
C SER A 51 -7.57 -4.15 -1.66
N VAL A 52 -6.90 -4.74 -0.66
CA VAL A 52 -7.11 -6.12 -0.21
C VAL A 52 -8.56 -6.30 0.24
N TYR A 53 -9.05 -5.41 1.11
CA TYR A 53 -10.43 -5.44 1.61
C TYR A 53 -11.48 -5.26 0.51
N LYS A 54 -11.21 -4.42 -0.50
CA LYS A 54 -12.11 -4.26 -1.65
C LYS A 54 -12.12 -5.48 -2.58
N SER A 55 -11.03 -6.25 -2.63
CA SER A 55 -10.91 -7.44 -3.47
C SER A 55 -11.33 -8.73 -2.77
N LEU A 56 -11.34 -8.78 -1.44
CA LEU A 56 -11.69 -9.99 -0.68
C LEU A 56 -13.16 -9.99 -0.24
N SER A 57 -13.75 -11.19 -0.28
CA SER A 57 -15.03 -11.44 0.38
C SER A 57 -14.85 -11.41 1.91
N LEU A 58 -15.89 -11.03 2.68
CA LEU A 58 -15.85 -11.03 4.16
C LEU A 58 -15.31 -12.33 4.79
N ASP A 59 -15.52 -13.47 4.11
CA ASP A 59 -15.05 -14.78 4.54
C ASP A 59 -13.53 -14.98 4.38
N GLU A 60 -12.94 -14.38 3.34
CA GLU A 60 -11.50 -14.46 3.08
C GLU A 60 -10.72 -13.48 3.95
N VAL A 61 -11.31 -12.33 4.27
CA VAL A 61 -10.76 -11.39 5.26
C VAL A 61 -10.56 -12.10 6.59
N LYS A 62 -11.54 -12.89 7.07
CA LYS A 62 -11.40 -13.64 8.33
C LYS A 62 -10.24 -14.64 8.31
N LYS A 63 -10.01 -15.32 7.18
CA LYS A 63 -8.88 -16.23 7.00
C LYS A 63 -7.54 -15.51 6.91
N PHE A 64 -7.53 -14.26 6.48
CA PHE A 64 -6.33 -13.44 6.43
C PHE A 64 -5.88 -12.98 7.84
N TYR A 65 -6.81 -12.83 8.77
CA TYR A 65 -6.55 -12.41 10.16
C TYR A 65 -6.49 -13.55 11.19
N SER A 66 -6.85 -14.78 10.81
CA SER A 66 -6.71 -15.99 11.65
C SER A 66 -5.40 -16.70 11.40
#